data_AF-A0A8J7R345-F1
#
_entry.id   AF-A0A8J7R345-F1
#
_cell.length_a   1.000
_cell.length_b   1.000
_cell.length_c   1.000
_cell.angle_alpha   90.00
_cell.angle_beta   90.00
_cell.angle_gamma   90.00
#
_symmetry.space_group_name_H-M   'P 1'
#
loop_
_entity.id
_entity.type
_entity.pdbx_description
1 polymer ?
#
loop_
_entity_poly.entity_id
_entity_poly.type
_entity_poly.pdbx_seq_one_letter_code
_entity_poly.pdbx_strand_id
1 'polypeptide(L)' 'MLDELKDKAAGLMDNETVKEVVEKATEFIKTEKGKEVVETVKEKAEEFIKDKFGK' A
#
# COMPACT_ATOMS: atom_id res chain seq x y z
N MET A 1 -20.36 -1.12 0.57
CA MET A 1 -19.15 -0.44 0.03
C MET A 1 -17.87 -0.82 0.75
N LEU A 2 -17.64 -0.45 2.02
CA LEU A 2 -16.39 -0.80 2.73
C LEU A 2 -16.28 -2.32 3.02
N ASP A 3 -17.40 -2.94 3.42
CA ASP A 3 -17.48 -4.39 3.60
C ASP A 3 -17.32 -5.17 2.30
N GLU A 4 -17.93 -4.73 1.20
CA GLU A 4 -17.73 -5.36 -0.12
C GLU A 4 -16.28 -5.27 -0.62
N LEU A 5 -15.58 -4.18 -0.29
CA LEU A 5 -14.15 -4.03 -0.58
C LEU A 5 -13.31 -4.98 0.26
N LYS A 6 -13.66 -5.19 1.53
CA LYS A 6 -13.00 -6.17 2.39
C LYS A 6 -13.22 -7.60 1.92
N ASP A 7 -14.44 -7.94 1.51
CA ASP A 7 -14.79 -9.28 1.00
C ASP A 7 -14.04 -9.60 -0.29
N LYS A 8 -13.99 -8.64 -1.23
CA LYS A 8 -13.19 -8.77 -2.46
C LYS A 8 -11.69 -8.84 -2.19
N ALA A 9 -11.18 -8.07 -1.22
CA ALA A 9 -9.78 -8.14 -0.82
C ALA A 9 -9.44 -9.49 -0.16
N ALA A 10 -10.36 -10.05 0.63
CA ALA A 10 -10.19 -11.37 1.23
C ALA A 10 -10.11 -12.47 0.16
N GLY A 11 -11.01 -12.46 -0.83
CA GLY A 11 -10.96 -13.42 -1.94
C GLY A 11 -9.74 -13.27 -2.85
N LEU A 12 -9.13 -12.08 -2.92
CA LEU A 12 -7.84 -11.88 -3.58
C LEU A 12 -6.67 -12.46 -2.78
N MET A 13 -6.75 -12.50 -1.45
CA MET A 13 -5.70 -13.06 -0.57
C MET A 13 -5.69 -14.60 -0.56
N ASP A 14 -6.77 -15.24 -1.01
CA ASP A 14 -6.82 -16.68 -1.30
C ASP A 14 -6.01 -17.07 -2.55
N ASN A 15 -5.63 -16.10 -3.40
CA ASN A 15 -4.77 -16.35 -4.54
C ASN A 15 -3.29 -16.39 -4.12
N GLU A 16 -2.62 -17.54 -4.30
CA GLU A 16 -1.22 -17.73 -3.93
C GLU A 16 -0.28 -16.66 -4.52
N THR A 17 -0.48 -16.26 -5.77
CA THR A 17 0.34 -15.22 -6.41
C THR A 17 0.16 -13.87 -5.72
N VAL A 18 -1.07 -13.50 -5.39
CA VAL A 18 -1.36 -12.24 -4.68
C VAL A 18 -0.78 -12.29 -3.28
N LYS A 19 -0.92 -13.43 -2.59
CA LYS A 19 -0.36 -13.65 -1.26
C LYS A 19 1.16 -13.52 -1.27
N GLU A 20 1.86 -14.15 -2.21
CA GLU A 20 3.33 -14.08 -2.32
C GLU A 20 3.81 -12.64 -2.61
N VAL A 21 3.09 -11.90 -3.47
CA VAL A 21 3.39 -10.49 -3.76
C VAL A 21 3.15 -9.61 -2.53
N VAL A 22 2.05 -9.83 -1.80
CA VAL A 22 1.74 -9.09 -0.56
C VAL A 22 2.76 -9.41 0.54
N GLU A 23 3.17 -10.67 0.70
CA GLU A 23 4.20 -11.07 1.66
C GLU A 23 5.55 -10.45 1.31
N LYS A 24 6.01 -10.54 0.05
CA LYS A 24 7.26 -9.91 -0.42
C LYS A 24 7.23 -8.40 -0.28
N ALA A 25 6.11 -7.75 -0.59
CA ALA A 25 5.95 -6.31 -0.40
C ALA A 25 5.99 -5.96 1.09
N THR A 26 5.33 -6.74 1.94
CA THR A 26 5.33 -6.55 3.40
C THR A 26 6.73 -6.73 4.00
N GLU A 27 7.47 -7.75 3.55
CA GLU A 27 8.86 -7.95 3.94
C GLU A 27 9.76 -6.83 3.43
N PHE A 28 9.56 -6.40 2.18
CA PHE A 28 10.28 -5.26 1.62
C PHE A 28 10.08 -4.00 2.46
N ILE A 29 8.83 -3.67 2.84
CA ILE A 29 8.50 -2.52 3.69
C ILE A 29 9.12 -2.64 5.10
N LYS A 30 9.36 -3.85 5.60
CA LYS A 30 10.04 -4.07 6.89
C LYS A 30 11.55 -3.84 6.81
N THR A 31 12.16 -3.86 5.63
CA THR A 31 13.58 -3.51 5.45
C THR A 31 13.81 -2.00 5.60
N GLU A 32 15.02 -1.59 5.98
CA GLU A 32 15.37 -0.16 6.07
C GLU A 32 15.09 0.60 4.76
N LYS A 33 15.39 -0.03 3.60
CA LYS A 33 15.06 0.53 2.28
C LYS A 33 13.56 0.64 2.03
N GLY A 34 12.75 -0.34 2.42
CA GLY A 34 11.31 -0.27 2.23
C GLY A 34 10.62 0.74 3.13
N LYS A 35 11.13 0.95 4.35
CA LYS A 35 10.67 2.06 5.21
C LYS A 35 10.97 3.42 4.57
N GLU A 36 12.19 3.61 4.06
CA GLU A 36 12.60 4.84 3.39
C GLU A 36 11.75 5.12 2.13
N VAL A 37 11.43 4.09 1.35
CA VAL A 37 10.53 4.19 0.18
C VAL A 37 9.10 4.54 0.60
N VAL A 38 8.56 3.92 1.65
CA VAL A 38 7.21 4.24 2.14
C VAL A 38 7.14 5.67 2.68
N GLU A 39 8.14 6.14 3.41
CA GLU A 39 8.22 7.53 3.87
C GLU A 39 8.31 8.51 2.68
N THR A 40 9.16 8.22 1.69
CA THR A 40 9.29 9.05 0.48
C THR A 40 7.99 9.12 -0.30
N VAL A 41 7.29 8.00 -0.46
CA VAL A 41 5.99 7.96 -1.16
C VAL A 41 4.92 8.69 -0.36
N LYS A 42 4.96 8.60 0.97
CA LYS A 42 4.03 9.31 1.85
C LYS A 42 4.24 10.83 1.79
N GLU A 43 5.49 11.30 1.88
CA GLU A 43 5.82 12.71 1.70
C GLU A 43 5.38 13.23 0.34
N LYS A 44 5.69 12.50 -0.74
CA LYS A 44 5.26 12.89 -2.09
C LYS A 44 3.74 12.88 -2.27
N ALA A 45 3.03 11.95 -1.61
CA ALA A 45 1.58 11.92 -1.63
C ALA A 45 0.98 13.11 -0.85
N GLU A 46 1.56 13.47 0.29
CA GLU A 46 1.15 14.65 1.07
C GLU A 46 1.43 15.95 0.30
N GLU A 47 2.58 16.06 -0.37
CA GLU A 47 2.88 17.17 -1.28
C GLU A 47 1.90 17.24 -2.45
N PHE A 48 1.64 16.11 -3.11
CA PHE A 48 0.68 16.05 -4.22
C PHE A 48 -0.74 16.42 -3.79
N ILE A 49 -1.17 16.00 -2.60
CA ILE A 49 -2.47 16.37 -2.03
C ILE A 49 -2.49 17.86 -1.67
N LYS A 50 -1.41 18.41 -1.08
CA LYS A 50 -1.31 19.86 -0.84
C LYS A 50 -1.32 20.66 -2.14
N ASP A 51 -0.65 20.20 -3.18
CA ASP A 51 -0.55 20.90 -4.46
C ASP A 51 -1.87 20.86 -5.23
N LYS A 52 -2.57 19.71 -5.24
CA LYS A 52 -3.86 19.56 -5.93
C LYS A 52 -5.09 19.99 -5.13
N PHE A 53 -5.06 19.85 -3.81
CA PHE A 53 -6.22 20.05 -2.94
C PHE A 53 -6.00 21.05 -1.81
N GLY A 54 -4.77 21.55 -1.63
CA GLY A 54 -4.47 22.66 -0.72
C GLY A 54 -4.96 23.97 -1.33
N LYS A 55 -6.12 24.41 -0.88
CA LYS A 55 -6.67 25.74 -1.13
C LYS A 55 -6.21 26.72 -0.06
#